data_AF-A0ABD5FJK9-F1
#
_entry.id   AF-A0ABD5FJK9-F1
#
_cell.length_a   1.000
_cell.length_b   1.000
_cell.length_c   1.000
_cell.angle_alpha   90.00
_cell.angle_beta   90.00
_cell.angle_gamma   90.00
#
_symmetry.space_group_name_H-M   'P 1'
#
loop_
_entity.id
_entity.type
_entity.pdbx_description
1 polymer ?
#
loop_
_entity_poly.entity_id
_entity_poly.type
_entity_poly.pdbx_seq_one_letter_code
_entity_poly.pdbx_strand_id
1 'polypeptide(L)' 'MDILEVFWTNVDWHLKAKKVALRKTHENARKKRAGIQLRTVEDIAKSLDIDDYSILFEKVESQ' A
#
# COMPACT_ATOMS: atom_id res chain seq x y z
N MET A 1 4.17 9.55 -11.82
CA MET A 1 3.51 8.76 -10.76
C MET A 1 2.32 9.53 -10.23
N ASP A 2 1.12 9.01 -10.48
CA ASP A 2 -0.08 9.48 -9.78
C ASP A 2 -0.12 8.95 -8.33
N ILE A 3 -1.02 9.48 -7.50
CA ILE A 3 -1.10 9.11 -6.08
C ILE A 3 -1.45 7.63 -5.87
N LEU A 4 -2.22 7.01 -6.77
CA LEU A 4 -2.55 5.58 -6.69
C LEU A 4 -1.34 4.73 -7.04
N GLU A 5 -0.54 5.18 -8.01
CA GLU A 5 0.71 4.53 -8.38
C GLU A 5 1.72 4.57 -7.23
N VAL A 6 1.90 5.73 -6.56
CA VAL A 6 2.70 5.87 -5.33
C VAL A 6 2.23 4.91 -4.26
N PHE A 7 0.94 5.00 -3.92
CA PHE A 7 0.34 4.19 -2.87
C PHE A 7 0.56 2.69 -3.10
N TRP A 8 0.19 2.18 -4.28
CA TRP A 8 0.31 0.75 -4.56
C TRP A 8 1.76 0.26 -4.65
N THR A 9 2.69 1.11 -5.09
CA THR A 9 4.13 0.78 -5.09
C THR A 9 4.67 0.66 -3.67
N ASN A 10 4.28 1.56 -2.77
CA ASN A 10 4.67 1.49 -1.36
C ASN A 10 4.09 0.25 -0.67
N VAL A 11 2.82 -0.05 -0.93
CA VAL A 11 2.17 -1.29 -0.48
C VAL A 11 2.98 -2.51 -0.92
N ASP A 12 3.31 -2.61 -2.21
CA ASP A 12 4.09 -3.73 -2.76
C ASP A 12 5.46 -3.88 -2.09
N TRP A 13 6.14 -2.76 -1.85
CA TRP A 13 7.43 -2.74 -1.16
C TRP A 13 7.34 -3.27 0.27
N HIS A 14 6.37 -2.79 1.05
CA HIS A 14 6.18 -3.26 2.43
C HIS A 14 5.75 -4.72 2.51
N LEU A 15 4.89 -5.19 1.59
CA LEU A 15 4.50 -6.60 1.52
C LEU A 15 5.72 -7.50 1.29
N LYS A 16 6.60 -7.11 0.36
CA LYS A 16 7.84 -7.85 0.07
C LYS A 16 8.81 -7.82 1.25
N ALA A 17 9.03 -6.64 1.86
CA ALA A 17 9.96 -6.48 2.98
C ALA A 17 9.50 -7.26 4.22
N LYS A 18 8.21 -7.19 4.54
CA LYS A 18 7.64 -7.82 5.74
C LYS A 18 7.19 -9.27 5.52
N LYS A 19 7.22 -9.76 4.27
CA LYS A 19 6.74 -11.11 3.87
C LYS A 19 5.31 -11.40 4.32
N VAL A 20 4.45 -10.39 4.27
CA VAL A 20 3.03 -10.49 4.61
C VAL A 20 2.18 -10.36 3.35
N ALA A 21 0.93 -10.81 3.43
CA ALA A 21 -0.05 -10.72 2.35
C ALA A 21 -1.25 -9.90 2.82
N LEU A 22 -1.90 -9.19 1.91
CA LEU A 22 -3.14 -8.48 2.25
C LEU A 22 -4.32 -9.46 2.33
N ARG A 23 -5.41 -8.98 2.94
CA ARG A 23 -6.72 -9.63 2.83
C ARG A 23 -7.15 -9.70 1.36
N LYS A 24 -7.89 -10.74 0.99
CA LYS A 24 -8.30 -11.03 -0.41
C LYS A 24 -8.96 -9.83 -1.12
N THR A 25 -9.77 -9.05 -0.40
CA THR A 25 -10.42 -7.84 -0.92
C THR A 25 -9.41 -6.77 -1.32
N HIS A 26 -8.40 -6.52 -0.48
CA HIS A 26 -7.34 -5.55 -0.75
C HIS A 26 -6.36 -6.06 -1.81
N GLU A 27 -6.07 -7.37 -1.86
CA GLU A 27 -5.28 -7.97 -2.95
C GLU A 27 -5.92 -7.74 -4.32
N ASN A 28 -7.25 -7.87 -4.42
CA ASN A 28 -7.95 -7.61 -5.66
C ASN A 28 -7.86 -6.13 -6.08
N ALA A 29 -7.92 -5.20 -5.12
CA ALA A 29 -7.74 -3.77 -5.37
C ALA A 29 -6.30 -3.47 -5.81
N ARG A 30 -5.29 -4.04 -5.13
CA ARG A 30 -3.86 -3.93 -5.45
C ARG A 30 -3.55 -4.37 -6.87
N LYS A 31 -4.01 -5.56 -7.25
CA LYS A 31 -3.80 -6.12 -8.60
C LYS A 31 -4.37 -5.25 -9.73
N LYS A 32 -5.45 -4.52 -9.44
CA LYS A 32 -6.09 -3.59 -10.39
C LYS A 32 -5.56 -2.16 -10.28
N ARG A 33 -4.64 -1.91 -9.34
CA ARG A 33 -4.25 -0.56 -8.88
C ARG A 33 -5.48 0.35 -8.71
N ALA A 34 -6.54 -0.18 -8.09
CA ALA A 34 -7.82 0.49 -7.99
C ALA A 34 -7.76 1.72 -7.07
N GLY A 35 -8.64 2.69 -7.32
CA GLY A 35 -8.92 3.76 -6.35
C GLY A 35 -9.53 3.18 -5.08
N ILE A 36 -9.12 3.71 -3.93
CA ILE A 36 -9.59 3.26 -2.60
C ILE A 36 -9.95 4.44 -1.71
N GLN A 37 -10.75 4.17 -0.69
CA GLN A 37 -11.09 5.16 0.32
C GLN A 37 -9.93 5.33 1.32
N LEU A 38 -9.80 6.51 1.92
CA LEU A 38 -8.78 6.77 2.95
C LEU A 38 -8.87 5.81 4.13
N ARG A 39 -10.07 5.38 4.53
CA ARG A 39 -10.23 4.34 5.56
C ARG A 39 -9.57 3.01 5.19
N THR A 40 -9.59 2.65 3.91
CA THR A 40 -8.91 1.44 3.42
C THR A 40 -7.40 1.61 3.42
N VAL A 41 -6.90 2.83 3.18
CA VAL A 41 -5.47 3.17 3.33
C VAL A 41 -5.03 2.90 4.78
N GLU A 42 -5.77 3.44 5.75
CA GLU A 42 -5.52 3.25 7.19
C GLU A 42 -5.55 1.76 7.57
N ASP A 43 -6.54 1.01 7.11
CA ASP A 43 -6.66 -0.43 7.38
C ASP A 43 -5.46 -1.23 6.82
N ILE A 44 -4.97 -0.86 5.63
CA ILE A 44 -3.79 -1.48 5.02
C ILE A 44 -2.52 -1.10 5.79
N ALA A 45 -2.34 0.17 6.15
CA ALA A 45 -1.19 0.64 6.93
C ALA A 45 -1.10 -0.08 8.28
N LYS A 46 -2.23 -0.22 9.01
CA LYS A 46 -2.31 -1.01 10.25
C LYS A 46 -1.94 -2.47 10.03
N SER A 47 -2.42 -3.08 8.94
CA SER A 47 -2.08 -4.49 8.62
C SER A 47 -0.59 -4.67 8.31
N LEU A 48 0.05 -3.61 7.81
CA LEU A 48 1.47 -3.57 7.50
C LEU A 48 2.30 -3.09 8.69
N ASP A 49 1.71 -2.70 9.82
CA ASP A 49 2.41 -2.12 10.98
C ASP A 49 3.33 -0.96 10.57
N ILE A 50 2.73 0.02 9.88
CA ILE A 50 3.37 1.26 9.43
C ILE A 50 2.42 2.44 9.62
N ASP A 51 2.98 3.64 9.58
CA ASP A 51 2.21 4.87 9.56
C ASP A 51 1.50 5.08 8.22
N ASP A 52 0.29 5.65 8.25
CA ASP A 52 -0.51 5.89 7.06
C ASP A 52 0.03 7.06 6.21
N TYR A 53 0.82 7.96 6.79
CA TYR A 53 1.59 8.93 6.01
C TYR A 53 2.66 8.22 5.16
N SER A 54 3.39 7.27 5.74
CA SER A 54 4.43 6.51 5.03
C SER A 54 3.88 5.79 3.81
N ILE A 55 2.70 5.18 3.90
CA ILE A 55 2.14 4.43 2.77
C ILE A 55 1.69 5.34 1.62
N LEU A 56 1.29 6.59 1.91
CA LEU A 56 0.79 7.54 0.90
C LEU A 56 1.89 8.39 0.25
N PHE A 57 2.92 8.74 1.00
CA PHE A 57 3.82 9.84 0.61
C PHE A 57 5.30 9.49 0.64
N GLU A 58 5.69 8.39 1.28
CA GLU A 58 7.09 7.96 1.29
C GLU A 58 7.47 7.52 -0.12
N LYS A 59 8.46 8.20 -0.73
CA LYS A 59 9.03 7.71 -1.98
C LYS A 59 10.06 6.68 -1.59
N VAL A 60 9.75 5.41 -1.81
CA VAL A 60 10.77 4.36 -1.80
C VAL A 60 11.72 4.66 -2.96
N GLU A 61 12.91 5.19 -2.67
CA GLU A 61 13.96 5.32 -3.67
C GLU A 61 14.29 3.92 -4.19
N SER A 62 13.99 3.68 -5.46
CA SER A 62 14.46 2.48 -6.15
C SER A 62 15.98 2.53 -6.16
N GLN A 63 16.63 1.66 -5.38
CA GLN A 63 18.05 1.36 -5.54
C GLN A 63 18.34 0.80 -6.93
#